data_AF-A0A327IXY0-F1
#
_entry.id   AF-A0A327IXY0-F1
#
_cell.length_a   1.000
_cell.length_b   1.000
_cell.length_c   1.000
_cell.angle_alpha   90.00
_cell.angle_beta   90.00
_cell.angle_gamma   90.00
#
_symmetry.space_group_name_H-M   'P 1'
#
loop_
_entity.id
_entity.type
_entity.pdbx_description
1 polymer ?
#
loop_
_entity_poly.entity_id
_entity_poly.type
_entity_poly.pdbx_seq_one_letter_code
_entity_poly.pdbx_strand_id
1 'polypeptide(L)'
;MASIFSNLSSLNSINLNSFSPMTFNMPNFSNFNFGNLTMPSFNFSNYFSSSSASTTSGNGSSRPNVKLTKSFLNKVKQVAQRIGCNYKDLLAVMNSESGLNSRAQNKKGGASGLIQFMPATARALGTTTDALREMTPEQQLDYVEKFYLMNRRTYVKSNRQLSAGDLYTLTFLPAYVNQEVLTSQGHKFYNANKGLDVNGDGQITKTDLAQRVARKQVDESIFA
;
A
#
# COMPACT_ATOMS: atom_id res chain seq x y z
N MET A 1 30.44 -15.83 57.62
CA MET A 1 29.55 -14.90 58.32
C MET A 1 29.05 -13.86 57.32
N ALA A 2 27.73 -13.63 57.33
CA ALA A 2 26.98 -12.44 56.88
C ALA A 2 26.86 -12.09 55.37
N SER A 3 25.59 -12.06 54.94
CA SER A 3 24.99 -11.59 53.68
C SER A 3 25.21 -10.11 53.36
N ILE A 4 25.01 -9.73 52.09
CA ILE A 4 24.13 -8.60 51.71
C ILE A 4 23.56 -8.80 50.27
N PHE A 5 22.26 -9.07 50.22
CA PHE A 5 21.37 -8.85 49.07
C PHE A 5 20.88 -7.39 49.09
N SER A 6 20.96 -6.69 47.96
CA SER A 6 20.19 -5.47 47.56
C SER A 6 20.95 -4.79 46.41
N ASN A 7 20.44 -4.36 45.26
CA ASN A 7 19.10 -4.11 44.75
C ASN A 7 19.16 -4.22 43.22
N LEU A 8 18.28 -5.03 42.64
CA LEU A 8 17.96 -5.01 41.22
C LEU A 8 16.50 -4.55 41.12
N SER A 9 16.26 -3.24 40.96
CA SER A 9 14.90 -2.71 40.78
C SER A 9 14.87 -1.25 40.32
N SER A 10 14.57 -1.07 39.04
CA SER A 10 13.87 0.05 38.36
C SER A 10 14.49 0.17 36.97
N LEU A 11 13.87 -0.36 35.92
CA LEU A 11 12.79 0.31 35.19
C LEU A 11 11.75 -0.73 34.75
N ASN A 12 10.63 -0.76 35.47
CA ASN A 12 9.44 -1.50 35.10
C ASN A 12 8.62 -0.69 34.08
N SER A 13 8.06 -1.42 33.11
CA SER A 13 6.79 -1.18 32.41
C SER A 13 6.62 0.15 31.65
N ILE A 14 6.85 0.10 30.33
CA ILE A 14 6.14 0.99 29.41
C ILE A 14 4.68 0.55 29.39
N ASN A 15 3.81 1.38 29.97
CA ASN A 15 2.37 1.20 30.00
C ASN A 15 1.79 1.32 28.58
N LEU A 16 1.26 0.22 28.03
CA LEU A 16 0.64 0.14 26.71
C LEU A 16 -0.87 0.49 26.71
N ASN A 17 -1.43 0.96 27.83
CA ASN A 17 -2.88 1.14 27.99
C ASN A 17 -3.41 2.57 27.82
N SER A 18 -2.74 3.42 27.05
CA SER A 18 -3.30 4.74 26.66
C SER A 18 -3.64 4.81 25.17
N PHE A 19 -4.25 3.76 24.63
CA PHE A 19 -5.04 3.85 23.41
C PHE A 19 -6.52 3.78 23.80
N SER A 20 -7.19 4.93 23.81
CA SER A 20 -8.65 4.94 23.77
C SER A 20 -9.07 4.27 22.46
N PRO A 21 -9.81 3.15 22.46
CA PRO A 21 -10.34 2.61 21.23
C PRO A 21 -11.34 3.64 20.68
N MET A 22 -11.01 4.26 19.54
CA MET A 22 -12.05 4.94 18.77
C MET A 22 -13.04 3.86 18.35
N THR A 23 -14.20 3.82 18.99
CA THR A 23 -15.34 2.99 18.58
C THR A 23 -15.82 3.50 17.23
N PHE A 24 -15.30 2.91 16.16
CA PHE A 24 -15.74 3.20 14.81
C PHE A 24 -16.98 2.33 14.53
N ASN A 25 -18.15 2.96 14.48
CA ASN A 25 -19.39 2.32 14.08
C ASN A 25 -19.32 1.96 12.59
N MET A 26 -18.79 0.77 12.27
CA MET A 26 -18.76 0.26 10.90
C MET A 26 -20.17 -0.24 10.53
N PRO A 27 -20.75 0.18 9.39
CA PRO A 27 -21.94 -0.48 8.87
C PRO A 27 -21.65 -1.96 8.60
N ASN A 28 -22.66 -2.82 8.74
CA ASN A 28 -22.53 -4.27 8.58
C ASN A 28 -22.25 -4.63 7.10
N PHE A 29 -21.08 -5.21 6.80
CA PHE A 29 -20.64 -5.55 5.43
C PHE A 29 -21.02 -6.99 5.01
N SER A 30 -22.05 -7.58 5.60
CA SER A 30 -22.51 -8.95 5.31
C SER A 30 -23.02 -9.16 3.87
N ASN A 31 -23.19 -8.08 3.08
CA ASN A 31 -23.80 -8.13 1.74
C ASN A 31 -22.88 -7.71 0.58
N PHE A 32 -21.55 -7.80 0.72
CA PHE A 32 -20.66 -7.54 -0.42
C PHE A 32 -20.30 -8.83 -1.16
N ASN A 33 -21.05 -9.12 -2.22
CA ASN A 33 -20.71 -10.13 -3.21
C ASN A 33 -19.57 -9.61 -4.11
N PHE A 34 -18.32 -10.03 -3.82
CA PHE A 34 -17.13 -9.69 -4.61
C PHE A 34 -17.05 -10.41 -5.97
N GLY A 35 -18.04 -11.24 -6.33
CA GLY A 35 -18.00 -12.11 -7.51
C GLY A 35 -17.92 -11.39 -8.87
N ASN A 36 -18.21 -10.08 -8.95
CA ASN A 36 -18.31 -9.37 -10.23
C ASN A 36 -17.62 -8.00 -10.29
N LEU A 37 -16.48 -7.83 -9.60
CA LEU A 37 -15.63 -6.65 -9.86
C LEU A 37 -14.78 -6.88 -11.13
N THR A 38 -15.13 -6.17 -12.21
CA THR A 38 -14.25 -5.93 -13.36
C THR A 38 -13.16 -4.96 -12.92
N MET A 39 -11.97 -5.48 -12.66
CA MET A 39 -10.80 -4.64 -12.38
C MET A 39 -10.20 -4.12 -13.70
N PRO A 40 -9.81 -2.84 -13.76
CA PRO A 40 -9.17 -2.26 -14.92
C PRO A 40 -7.76 -2.84 -15.09
N SER A 41 -7.28 -2.85 -16.34
CA SER A 41 -5.90 -3.18 -16.69
C SER A 41 -4.96 -2.04 -16.29
N PHE A 42 -3.87 -2.38 -15.60
CA PHE A 42 -2.80 -1.44 -15.25
C PHE A 42 -1.67 -1.55 -16.27
N ASN A 43 -1.61 -0.58 -17.19
CA ASN A 43 -0.49 -0.42 -18.11
C ASN A 43 0.42 0.70 -17.59
N PHE A 44 1.56 0.31 -17.02
CA PHE A 44 2.53 1.22 -16.40
C PHE A 44 3.55 1.81 -17.39
N SER A 45 3.51 1.45 -18.67
CA SER A 45 4.50 1.87 -19.66
C SER A 45 4.56 3.39 -19.88
N ASN A 46 3.50 4.12 -19.53
CA ASN A 46 3.41 5.57 -19.70
C ASN A 46 3.90 6.41 -18.51
N TYR A 47 4.34 5.79 -17.40
CA TYR A 47 4.85 6.52 -16.23
C TYR A 47 6.38 6.67 -16.23
N PHE A 48 7.09 5.97 -17.11
CA PHE A 48 8.52 6.14 -17.38
C PHE A 48 8.70 7.00 -18.64
N SER A 49 8.42 8.30 -18.54
CA SER A 49 8.97 9.26 -19.50
C SER A 49 9.88 10.20 -18.73
N SER A 50 11.19 9.97 -18.85
CA SER A 50 12.21 10.87 -18.32
C SER A 50 12.18 12.17 -19.11
N SER A 51 11.48 13.19 -18.61
CA SER A 51 11.58 14.53 -19.17
C SER A 51 12.70 15.28 -18.45
N SER A 52 13.90 15.17 -19.00
CA SER A 52 14.93 16.20 -18.87
C SER A 52 14.47 17.42 -19.67
N ALA A 53 14.05 18.51 -19.01
CA ALA A 53 13.98 19.83 -19.65
C ALA A 53 13.91 20.97 -18.62
N SER A 54 14.77 21.96 -18.87
CA SER A 54 14.95 23.25 -18.23
C SER A 54 13.80 24.24 -18.48
N THR A 55 13.58 25.10 -17.47
CA THR A 55 12.99 26.44 -17.40
C THR A 55 12.28 27.04 -18.63
N THR A 56 10.98 27.37 -18.49
CA THR A 56 10.44 28.71 -18.82
C THR A 56 9.04 28.95 -18.21
N SER A 57 8.79 30.23 -17.89
CA SER A 57 7.67 30.82 -17.16
C SER A 57 6.30 30.71 -17.87
N GLY A 58 5.22 30.48 -17.11
CA GLY A 58 3.83 30.55 -17.59
C GLY A 58 2.80 30.30 -16.47
N ASN A 59 1.91 31.28 -16.25
CA ASN A 59 0.81 31.24 -15.29
C ASN A 59 -0.24 30.17 -15.68
N GLY A 60 -0.15 29.04 -14.99
CA GLY A 60 -1.20 28.05 -14.79
C GLY A 60 -0.89 27.41 -13.44
N SER A 61 -1.90 27.12 -12.62
CA SER A 61 -1.75 26.56 -11.27
C SER A 61 -1.21 25.12 -11.32
N SER A 62 0.06 24.99 -11.70
CA SER A 62 0.87 23.79 -11.70
C SER A 62 1.31 23.56 -10.26
N ARG A 63 0.47 22.90 -9.47
CA ARG A 63 0.86 22.47 -8.12
C ARG A 63 2.15 21.63 -8.24
N PRO A 64 3.24 22.00 -7.55
CA PRO A 64 4.55 21.41 -7.75
C PRO A 64 4.52 19.90 -7.51
N ASN A 65 5.37 19.19 -8.25
CA ASN A 65 5.66 17.79 -7.98
C ASN A 65 6.07 17.67 -6.50
N VAL A 66 5.23 17.05 -5.67
CA VAL A 66 5.39 17.07 -4.20
C VAL A 66 6.64 16.27 -3.88
N LYS A 67 7.74 16.96 -3.60
CA LYS A 67 8.96 16.32 -3.11
C LYS A 67 8.62 15.62 -1.79
N LEU A 68 8.78 14.30 -1.74
CA LEU A 68 8.49 13.52 -0.55
C LEU A 68 9.47 13.90 0.56
N THR A 69 8.95 14.03 1.77
CA THR A 69 9.69 14.53 2.93
C THR A 69 10.14 13.38 3.84
N LYS A 70 11.07 13.65 4.75
CA LYS A 70 11.36 12.73 5.87
C LYS A 70 10.14 12.46 6.75
N SER A 71 9.21 13.42 6.84
CA SER A 71 7.94 13.24 7.56
C SER A 71 7.10 12.13 6.94
N PHE A 72 6.99 12.10 5.61
CA PHE A 72 6.34 11.02 4.88
C PHE A 72 6.97 9.67 5.20
N LEU A 73 8.29 9.55 5.07
CA LEU A 73 9.01 8.29 5.35
C LEU A 73 8.78 7.82 6.80
N ASN A 74 8.82 8.72 7.77
CA ASN A 74 8.55 8.40 9.18
C ASN A 74 7.12 7.90 9.36
N LYS A 75 6.13 8.52 8.70
CA LYS A 75 4.74 8.03 8.73
C LYS A 75 4.61 6.66 8.06
N VAL A 76 5.32 6.39 6.95
CA VAL A 76 5.36 5.05 6.32
C VAL A 76 5.89 4.00 7.30
N LYS A 77 6.97 4.31 8.04
CA LYS A 77 7.53 3.41 9.07
C LYS A 77 6.50 3.07 10.15
N GLN A 78 5.78 4.07 10.66
CA GLN A 78 4.72 3.88 11.66
C GLN A 78 3.53 3.06 11.12
N VAL A 79 3.07 3.37 9.91
CA VAL A 79 1.96 2.65 9.25
C VAL A 79 2.34 1.18 9.00
N ALA A 80 3.55 0.92 8.50
CA ALA A 80 4.04 -0.43 8.27
C ALA A 80 4.12 -1.26 9.57
N GLN A 81 4.55 -0.64 10.67
CA GLN A 81 4.56 -1.28 11.99
C GLN A 81 3.14 -1.69 12.40
N ARG A 82 2.14 -0.82 12.23
CA ARG A 82 0.74 -1.12 12.58
C ARG A 82 0.11 -2.17 11.68
N ILE A 83 0.46 -2.19 10.39
CA ILE A 83 0.03 -3.23 9.43
C ILE A 83 0.70 -4.58 9.74
N GLY A 84 1.89 -4.57 10.34
CA GLY A 84 2.71 -5.75 10.55
C GLY A 84 3.42 -6.18 9.25
N CYS A 85 4.08 -5.25 8.57
CA CYS A 85 4.90 -5.50 7.39
C CYS A 85 6.24 -4.73 7.45
N ASN A 86 7.14 -5.01 6.51
CA ASN A 86 8.35 -4.20 6.33
C ASN A 86 7.98 -2.86 5.65
N TYR A 87 8.45 -1.73 6.19
CA TYR A 87 8.16 -0.41 5.61
C TYR A 87 8.77 -0.22 4.22
N LYS A 88 9.90 -0.86 3.95
CA LYS A 88 10.54 -0.83 2.64
C LYS A 88 9.68 -1.51 1.58
N ASP A 89 9.03 -2.61 1.93
CA ASP A 89 8.10 -3.31 1.05
C ASP A 89 6.83 -2.49 0.83
N LEU A 90 6.29 -1.84 1.87
CA LEU A 90 5.15 -0.94 1.72
C LEU A 90 5.47 0.24 0.80
N LEU A 91 6.65 0.84 0.97
CA LEU A 91 7.12 1.91 0.11
C LEU A 91 7.31 1.44 -1.33
N ALA A 92 7.88 0.25 -1.53
CA ALA A 92 8.09 -0.34 -2.84
C ALA A 92 6.78 -0.72 -3.55
N VAL A 93 5.75 -1.18 -2.82
CA VAL A 93 4.40 -1.37 -3.38
C VAL A 93 3.84 -0.04 -3.86
N MET A 94 3.88 1.03 -3.03
CA MET A 94 3.42 2.36 -3.45
C MET A 94 4.21 2.89 -4.67
N ASN A 95 5.51 2.60 -4.74
CA ASN A 95 6.35 2.95 -5.89
C ASN A 95 5.96 2.14 -7.14
N SER A 96 5.63 0.85 -7.00
CA SER A 96 5.14 0.03 -8.11
C SER A 96 3.80 0.52 -8.66
N GLU A 97 2.90 0.95 -7.78
CA GLU A 97 1.53 1.37 -8.12
C GLU A 97 1.45 2.78 -8.72
N SER A 98 2.23 3.72 -8.19
CA SER A 98 2.05 5.13 -8.56
C SER A 98 3.36 5.89 -8.79
N GLY A 99 4.51 5.25 -8.62
CA GLY A 99 5.78 5.98 -8.53
C GLY A 99 5.81 6.94 -7.34
N LEU A 100 5.12 6.58 -6.25
CA LEU A 100 4.89 7.42 -5.06
C LEU A 100 4.10 8.72 -5.32
N ASN A 101 3.39 8.80 -6.45
CA ASN A 101 2.57 9.96 -6.77
C ASN A 101 1.16 9.81 -6.16
N SER A 102 0.89 10.53 -5.06
CA SER A 102 -0.42 10.54 -4.39
C SER A 102 -1.57 11.08 -5.24
N ARG A 103 -1.27 11.68 -6.40
CA ARG A 103 -2.24 12.25 -7.34
C ARG A 103 -2.39 11.43 -8.62
N ALA A 104 -1.64 10.34 -8.77
CA ALA A 104 -1.70 9.46 -9.93
C ALA A 104 -3.14 8.98 -10.15
N GLN A 105 -3.59 8.95 -11.41
CA GLN A 105 -4.91 8.47 -11.80
C GLN A 105 -4.82 7.61 -13.05
N ASN A 106 -5.39 6.41 -12.99
CA ASN A 106 -5.62 5.59 -14.17
C ASN A 106 -6.92 6.03 -14.88
N LYS A 107 -6.79 6.61 -16.08
CA LYS A 107 -7.93 7.11 -16.89
C LYS A 107 -8.94 6.03 -17.30
N LYS A 108 -8.53 4.76 -17.36
CA LYS A 108 -9.40 3.66 -17.81
C LYS A 108 -10.30 3.08 -16.71
N GLY A 109 -9.98 3.33 -15.44
CA GLY A 109 -10.72 2.72 -14.31
C GLY A 109 -10.83 3.56 -13.04
N GLY A 110 -10.28 4.77 -13.03
CA GLY A 110 -10.38 5.71 -11.91
C GLY A 110 -9.48 5.37 -10.70
N ALA A 111 -8.67 4.32 -10.78
CA ALA A 111 -7.71 3.97 -9.75
C ALA A 111 -6.81 5.18 -9.42
N SER A 112 -6.68 5.54 -8.15
CA SER A 112 -6.06 6.82 -7.76
C SER A 112 -5.16 6.73 -6.54
N GLY A 113 -4.11 7.55 -6.49
CA GLY A 113 -3.24 7.70 -5.32
C GLY A 113 -2.12 6.67 -5.19
N LEU A 114 -1.49 6.68 -4.01
CA LEU A 114 -0.25 5.97 -3.67
C LEU A 114 -0.29 4.47 -3.97
N ILE A 115 -1.42 3.82 -3.68
CA ILE A 115 -1.65 2.40 -3.97
C ILE A 115 -2.73 2.18 -5.04
N GLN A 116 -3.04 3.20 -5.85
CA GLN A 116 -4.05 3.15 -6.90
C GLN A 116 -5.42 2.63 -6.41
N PHE A 117 -5.96 3.26 -5.35
CA PHE A 117 -7.28 2.93 -4.80
C PHE A 117 -8.35 2.94 -5.89
N MET A 118 -9.03 1.81 -6.07
CA MET A 118 -10.19 1.71 -6.94
C MET A 118 -11.37 2.54 -6.39
N PRO A 119 -12.25 3.11 -7.24
CA PRO A 119 -13.39 3.91 -6.78
C PRO A 119 -14.28 3.19 -5.74
N ALA A 120 -14.52 1.89 -5.91
CA ALA A 120 -15.28 1.09 -4.94
C ALA A 120 -14.55 0.97 -3.59
N THR A 121 -13.24 0.73 -3.61
CA THR A 121 -12.39 0.68 -2.41
C THR A 121 -12.38 2.01 -1.69
N ALA A 122 -12.20 3.13 -2.41
CA ALA A 122 -12.23 4.47 -1.82
C ALA A 122 -13.54 4.74 -1.07
N ARG A 123 -14.69 4.37 -1.68
CA ARG A 123 -16.01 4.49 -1.03
C ARG A 123 -16.13 3.62 0.22
N ALA A 124 -15.66 2.38 0.17
CA ALA A 124 -15.67 1.47 1.32
C ALA A 124 -14.82 2.01 2.49
N LEU A 125 -13.78 2.79 2.20
CA LEU A 125 -12.93 3.46 3.19
C LEU A 125 -13.49 4.83 3.65
N GLY A 126 -14.69 5.21 3.20
CA GLY A 126 -15.35 6.46 3.57
C GLY A 126 -14.79 7.70 2.87
N THR A 127 -14.30 7.57 1.63
CA THR A 127 -13.79 8.68 0.82
C THR A 127 -14.12 8.50 -0.68
N THR A 128 -13.55 9.33 -1.55
CA THR A 128 -13.61 9.19 -3.01
C THR A 128 -12.22 9.25 -3.62
N THR A 129 -12.07 8.77 -4.85
CA THR A 129 -10.81 8.89 -5.61
C THR A 129 -10.43 10.34 -5.87
N ASP A 130 -11.39 11.24 -6.01
CA ASP A 130 -11.12 12.67 -6.18
C ASP A 130 -10.61 13.30 -4.89
N ALA A 131 -11.25 13.00 -3.75
CA ALA A 131 -10.77 13.45 -2.45
C ALA A 131 -9.36 12.91 -2.15
N LEU A 132 -9.09 11.64 -2.47
CA LEU A 132 -7.76 11.04 -2.33
C LEU A 132 -6.68 11.78 -3.12
N ARG A 133 -6.98 12.29 -4.33
CA ARG A 133 -6.00 13.02 -5.16
C ARG A 133 -5.73 14.45 -4.71
N GLU A 134 -6.61 15.01 -3.88
CA GLU A 134 -6.40 16.32 -3.27
C GLU A 134 -5.70 16.21 -1.89
N MET A 135 -5.52 15.01 -1.36
CA MET A 135 -4.77 14.77 -0.11
C MET A 135 -3.25 14.89 -0.31
N THR A 136 -2.56 15.29 0.74
CA THR A 136 -1.10 15.12 0.80
C THR A 136 -0.73 13.63 0.84
N PRO A 137 0.50 13.26 0.43
CA PRO A 137 0.97 11.88 0.57
C PRO A 137 0.81 11.35 2.00
N GLU A 138 1.11 12.16 3.02
CA GLU A 138 0.97 11.79 4.42
C GLU A 138 -0.49 11.55 4.82
N GLN A 139 -1.43 12.40 4.41
CA GLN A 139 -2.86 12.18 4.68
C GLN A 139 -3.35 10.89 4.03
N GLN A 140 -2.90 10.62 2.81
CA GLN A 140 -3.29 9.42 2.08
C GLN A 140 -2.78 8.13 2.75
N LEU A 141 -1.68 8.18 3.50
CA LEU A 141 -1.18 7.03 4.27
C LEU A 141 -2.17 6.53 5.33
N ASP A 142 -3.07 7.39 5.85
CA ASP A 142 -4.12 6.94 6.78
C ASP A 142 -5.12 6.01 6.08
N TYR A 143 -5.37 6.24 4.78
CA TYR A 143 -6.21 5.37 3.95
C TYR A 143 -5.48 4.12 3.48
N VAL A 144 -4.16 4.21 3.25
CA VAL A 144 -3.31 3.03 3.00
C VAL A 144 -3.35 2.11 4.21
N GLU A 145 -3.20 2.64 5.42
CA GLU A 145 -3.31 1.89 6.66
C GLU A 145 -4.68 1.21 6.80
N LYS A 146 -5.78 1.97 6.66
CA LYS A 146 -7.14 1.41 6.72
C LYS A 146 -7.36 0.30 5.70
N PHE A 147 -6.90 0.49 4.47
CA PHE A 147 -7.00 -0.51 3.41
C PHE A 147 -6.32 -1.82 3.81
N TYR A 148 -5.06 -1.76 4.24
CA TYR A 148 -4.32 -2.96 4.59
C TYR A 148 -4.84 -3.63 5.86
N LEU A 149 -5.22 -2.88 6.89
CA LEU A 149 -5.80 -3.46 8.11
C LEU A 149 -7.15 -4.14 7.83
N MET A 150 -8.02 -3.52 7.03
CA MET A 150 -9.30 -4.10 6.63
C MET A 150 -9.11 -5.42 5.85
N ASN A 151 -8.24 -5.41 4.84
CA ASN A 151 -7.99 -6.61 4.03
C ASN A 151 -7.24 -7.69 4.82
N ARG A 152 -6.29 -7.32 5.68
CA ARG A 152 -5.59 -8.26 6.57
C ARG A 152 -6.57 -8.96 7.48
N ARG A 153 -7.44 -8.23 8.18
CA ARG A 153 -8.47 -8.79 9.06
C ARG A 153 -9.43 -9.73 8.32
N THR A 154 -9.73 -9.42 7.06
CA THR A 154 -10.71 -10.18 6.27
C THR A 154 -10.12 -11.45 5.67
N TYR A 155 -8.89 -11.38 5.14
CA TYR A 155 -8.36 -12.43 4.27
C TYR A 155 -7.14 -13.17 4.84
N VAL A 156 -6.39 -12.59 5.76
CA VAL A 156 -5.16 -13.22 6.28
C VAL A 156 -5.51 -14.14 7.44
N LYS A 157 -5.27 -15.44 7.29
CA LYS A 157 -5.72 -16.48 8.24
C LYS A 157 -4.86 -16.62 9.50
N SER A 158 -3.67 -16.02 9.54
CA SER A 158 -2.75 -16.14 10.67
C SER A 158 -2.19 -14.80 11.11
N ASN A 159 -1.90 -14.68 12.42
CA ASN A 159 -1.28 -13.48 12.97
C ASN A 159 0.24 -13.47 12.74
N ARG A 160 0.64 -13.37 11.47
CA ARG A 160 2.04 -13.35 11.03
C ARG A 160 2.41 -12.01 10.40
N GLN A 161 3.69 -11.70 10.32
CA GLN A 161 4.14 -10.57 9.50
C GLN A 161 3.79 -10.82 8.02
N LEU A 162 3.36 -9.77 7.30
CA LEU A 162 3.15 -9.85 5.86
C LEU A 162 4.49 -9.80 5.15
N SER A 163 4.72 -10.76 4.25
CA SER A 163 5.83 -10.69 3.30
C SER A 163 5.54 -9.64 2.21
N ALA A 164 6.57 -9.26 1.45
CA ALA A 164 6.43 -8.43 0.24
C ALA A 164 5.35 -8.97 -0.71
N GLY A 165 5.34 -10.29 -0.95
CA GLY A 165 4.36 -10.94 -1.82
C GLY A 165 2.94 -10.88 -1.24
N ASP A 166 2.76 -11.06 0.08
CA ASP A 166 1.44 -10.92 0.70
C ASP A 166 0.93 -9.49 0.60
N LEU A 167 1.79 -8.50 0.86
CA LEU A 167 1.43 -7.09 0.84
C LEU A 167 0.94 -6.68 -0.55
N TYR A 168 1.69 -7.06 -1.59
CA TYR A 168 1.26 -6.76 -2.94
C TYR A 168 0.04 -7.61 -3.37
N THR A 169 -0.07 -8.86 -2.90
CA THR A 169 -1.29 -9.66 -3.13
C THR A 169 -2.53 -8.99 -2.54
N LEU A 170 -2.43 -8.37 -1.36
CA LEU A 170 -3.53 -7.61 -0.76
C LEU A 170 -3.93 -6.37 -1.58
N THR A 171 -3.00 -5.76 -2.31
CA THR A 171 -3.30 -4.65 -3.23
C THR A 171 -3.93 -5.15 -4.53
N PHE A 172 -3.45 -6.28 -5.06
CA PHE A 172 -3.86 -6.81 -6.35
C PHE A 172 -5.14 -7.66 -6.28
N LEU A 173 -5.12 -8.76 -5.53
CA LEU A 173 -6.20 -9.73 -5.39
C LEU A 173 -6.32 -10.19 -3.93
N PRO A 174 -6.84 -9.35 -3.01
CA PRO A 174 -6.73 -9.61 -1.57
C PRO A 174 -7.31 -10.94 -1.08
N ALA A 175 -8.37 -11.45 -1.71
CA ALA A 175 -8.94 -12.76 -1.38
C ALA A 175 -7.98 -13.95 -1.63
N TYR A 176 -6.94 -13.74 -2.44
CA TYR A 176 -5.98 -14.75 -2.87
C TYR A 176 -4.70 -14.74 -2.01
N VAL A 177 -4.63 -13.95 -0.94
CA VAL A 177 -3.42 -13.83 -0.08
C VAL A 177 -2.94 -15.15 0.53
N ASN A 178 -3.78 -16.18 0.60
CA ASN A 178 -3.40 -17.50 1.10
C ASN A 178 -3.06 -18.51 -0.02
N GLN A 179 -2.99 -18.07 -1.27
CA GLN A 179 -2.64 -18.88 -2.43
C GLN A 179 -1.24 -18.49 -2.95
N GLU A 180 -0.56 -19.42 -3.61
CA GLU A 180 0.70 -19.11 -4.29
C GLU A 180 0.43 -18.58 -5.71
N VAL A 181 -0.37 -19.29 -6.50
CA VAL A 181 -0.84 -18.84 -7.82
C VAL A 181 -2.07 -17.96 -7.64
N LEU A 182 -2.02 -16.72 -8.11
CA LEU A 182 -3.08 -15.72 -7.92
C LEU A 182 -4.03 -15.67 -9.12
N THR A 183 -3.49 -15.80 -10.34
CA THR A 183 -4.25 -15.89 -11.58
C THR A 183 -3.33 -16.43 -12.69
N SER A 184 -3.91 -17.03 -13.71
CA SER A 184 -3.17 -17.62 -14.85
C SER A 184 -3.68 -17.12 -16.19
N GLN A 185 -2.89 -17.33 -17.24
CA GLN A 185 -3.22 -16.94 -18.61
C GLN A 185 -4.61 -17.43 -19.03
N GLY A 186 -5.34 -16.57 -19.75
CA GLY A 186 -6.73 -16.81 -20.14
C GLY A 186 -7.74 -16.27 -19.12
N HIS A 187 -7.35 -16.05 -17.87
CA HIS A 187 -8.20 -15.39 -16.89
C HIS A 187 -8.16 -13.86 -17.04
N LYS A 188 -9.30 -13.18 -16.78
CA LYS A 188 -9.41 -11.72 -16.93
C LYS A 188 -8.39 -10.95 -16.09
N PHE A 189 -8.09 -11.42 -14.87
CA PHE A 189 -7.11 -10.77 -13.99
C PHE A 189 -5.69 -10.88 -14.55
N TYR A 190 -5.32 -12.03 -15.13
CA TYR A 190 -4.03 -12.19 -15.77
C TYR A 190 -3.92 -11.31 -17.01
N ASN A 191 -4.91 -11.37 -17.90
CA ASN A 191 -4.86 -10.62 -19.17
C ASN A 191 -4.73 -9.11 -18.95
N ALA A 192 -5.37 -8.58 -17.90
CA ALA A 192 -5.29 -7.18 -17.51
C ALA A 192 -3.96 -6.79 -16.86
N ASN A 193 -3.21 -7.75 -16.32
CA ASN A 193 -2.04 -7.53 -15.45
C ASN A 193 -0.83 -8.38 -15.86
N LYS A 194 -0.74 -8.78 -17.14
CA LYS A 194 0.32 -9.66 -17.64
C LYS A 194 1.74 -9.20 -17.29
N GLY A 195 1.97 -7.89 -17.13
CA GLY A 195 3.25 -7.34 -16.70
C GLY A 195 3.67 -7.68 -15.25
N LEU A 196 2.81 -8.34 -14.46
CA LEU A 196 3.12 -8.87 -13.13
C LEU A 196 3.63 -10.32 -13.17
N ASP A 197 3.51 -11.02 -14.31
CA ASP A 197 4.15 -12.32 -14.54
C ASP A 197 5.58 -12.05 -15.00
N VAL A 198 6.55 -12.18 -14.08
CA VAL A 198 7.90 -11.65 -14.29
C VAL A 198 8.86 -12.70 -14.83
N ASN A 199 8.51 -13.99 -14.68
CA ASN A 199 9.24 -15.11 -15.26
C ASN A 199 8.64 -15.56 -16.62
N GLY A 200 7.44 -15.11 -16.97
CA GLY A 200 6.78 -15.37 -18.24
C GLY A 200 6.18 -16.77 -18.36
N ASP A 201 5.88 -17.44 -17.23
CA ASP A 201 5.41 -18.83 -17.22
C ASP A 201 3.89 -18.99 -17.41
N GLY A 202 3.18 -17.88 -17.60
CA GLY A 202 1.73 -17.88 -17.78
C GLY A 202 0.95 -17.80 -16.46
N GLN A 203 1.63 -17.59 -15.33
CA GLN A 203 1.02 -17.43 -14.02
C GLN A 203 1.50 -16.14 -13.36
N ILE A 204 0.62 -15.50 -12.59
CA ILE A 204 1.02 -14.45 -11.65
C ILE A 204 0.97 -15.08 -10.26
N THR A 205 2.14 -15.20 -9.65
CA THR A 205 2.32 -15.81 -8.33
C THR A 205 2.68 -14.78 -7.27
N LYS A 206 2.58 -15.20 -6.00
CA LYS A 206 3.08 -14.41 -4.88
C LYS A 206 4.59 -14.16 -4.99
N THR A 207 5.32 -15.13 -5.51
CA THR A 207 6.75 -15.00 -5.80
C THR A 207 7.02 -13.91 -6.85
N ASP A 208 6.25 -13.84 -7.93
CA ASP A 208 6.40 -12.78 -8.94
C ASP A 208 6.17 -11.39 -8.36
N LEU A 209 5.13 -11.27 -7.52
CA LEU A 209 4.84 -10.02 -6.83
C LEU A 209 5.96 -9.64 -5.85
N ALA A 210 6.52 -10.59 -5.09
CA ALA A 210 7.66 -10.33 -4.21
C ALA A 210 8.89 -9.83 -4.99
N GLN A 211 9.18 -10.43 -6.15
CA GLN A 211 10.25 -9.97 -7.03
C GLN A 211 9.98 -8.58 -7.60
N ARG A 212 8.73 -8.26 -7.92
CA ARG A 212 8.33 -6.91 -8.35
C ARG A 212 8.56 -5.89 -7.25
N VAL A 213 8.19 -6.18 -5.99
CA VAL A 213 8.49 -5.32 -4.83
C VAL A 213 10.00 -5.12 -4.69
N ALA A 214 10.80 -6.19 -4.77
CA ALA A 214 12.26 -6.10 -4.66
C ALA A 214 12.87 -5.15 -5.71
N ARG A 215 12.39 -5.17 -6.96
CA ARG A 215 12.83 -4.26 -8.03
C ARG A 215 12.32 -2.82 -7.88
N LYS A 216 11.37 -2.58 -6.98
CA LYS A 216 10.73 -1.27 -6.75
C LYS A 216 11.12 -0.65 -5.42
N GLN A 217 12.12 -1.20 -4.74
CA GLN A 217 12.74 -0.61 -3.57
C GLN A 217 13.18 0.83 -3.86
N VAL A 218 13.07 1.66 -2.83
CA VAL A 218 13.28 3.11 -2.92
C VAL A 218 14.45 3.46 -2.00
N ASP A 219 15.40 4.23 -2.51
CA ASP A 219 16.49 4.77 -1.71
C ASP A 219 15.94 5.85 -0.77
N GLU A 220 16.23 5.74 0.53
CA GLU A 220 15.81 6.72 1.53
C GLU A 220 16.45 8.11 1.32
N SER A 221 17.55 8.19 0.54
CA SER A 221 18.21 9.46 0.20
C SER A 221 17.32 10.43 -0.58
N ILE A 222 16.25 9.96 -1.22
CA ILE A 222 15.33 10.82 -1.99
C ILE A 222 14.41 11.68 -1.11
N PHE A 223 14.27 11.32 0.18
CA PHE A 223 13.42 12.03 1.13
C PHE A 223 14.18 13.21 1.76
N ALA A 224 13.77 14.43 1.41
CA ALA A 224 14.39 15.66 1.93
C ALA A 224 13.96 15.97 3.36
#